data_AF-A0A9E3WT03-F1
#
_entry.id   AF-A0A9E3WT03-F1
#
_cell.length_a   1.000
_cell.length_b   1.000
_cell.length_c   1.000
_cell.angle_alpha   90.00
_cell.angle_beta   90.00
_cell.angle_gamma   90.00
#
_symmetry.space_group_name_H-M   'P 1'
#
loop_
_entity.id
_entity.type
_entity.pdbx_description
1 polymer ?
#
loop_
_entity_poly.entity_id
_entity_poly.type
_entity_poly.pdbx_seq_one_letter_code
_entity_poly.pdbx_strand_id
1 'polypeptide(L)'
;MATSSTAQQRIEALRREIREHDRRYYSEAQPVISDRDYDKLIDELKELESQHPELVTQDSPTQRIGDAPVPHLEQVAHREPMLSIDNTYNEAELRKYVQRIDKLLEGEAVEWVVELKIDGVAVSLWYEHGLLVRGLTRGNGRVGDD
;
A
#
# COMPACT_ATOMS: atom_id res chain seq x y z
N MET A 1 -3.53 -33.16 10.39
CA MET A 1 -4.53 -32.67 9.41
C MET A 1 -5.69 -31.90 10.09
N ALA A 2 -5.41 -30.98 11.03
CA ALA A 2 -6.48 -30.29 11.79
C ALA A 2 -6.31 -28.75 11.91
N THR A 3 -5.32 -28.16 11.24
CA THR A 3 -5.03 -26.71 11.30
C THR A 3 -5.61 -25.91 10.13
N SER A 4 -5.80 -26.54 8.97
CA SER A 4 -6.24 -25.87 7.73
C SER A 4 -7.65 -25.25 7.83
N SER A 5 -8.61 -25.90 8.53
CA SER A 5 -9.96 -25.34 8.63
C SER A 5 -10.02 -24.06 9.47
N THR A 6 -9.19 -23.94 10.51
CA THR A 6 -9.14 -22.78 11.39
C THR A 6 -8.42 -21.62 10.70
N ALA A 7 -7.33 -21.89 10.00
CA ALA A 7 -6.62 -20.89 9.22
C ALA A 7 -7.49 -20.33 8.10
N GLN A 8 -8.19 -21.19 7.35
CA GLN A 8 -9.12 -20.77 6.30
C GLN A 8 -10.27 -19.90 6.87
N GLN A 9 -10.84 -20.28 8.01
CA GLN A 9 -11.88 -19.49 8.68
C GLN A 9 -11.36 -18.11 9.11
N ARG A 10 -10.14 -18.03 9.64
CA ARG A 10 -9.53 -16.76 10.06
C ARG A 10 -9.20 -15.87 8.87
N ILE A 11 -8.63 -16.42 7.81
CA ILE A 11 -8.36 -15.72 6.54
C ILE A 11 -9.65 -15.12 5.99
N GLU A 12 -10.73 -15.90 5.90
CA GLU A 12 -12.02 -15.39 5.40
C GLU A 12 -12.64 -14.33 6.33
N ALA A 13 -12.45 -14.45 7.64
CA ALA A 13 -12.88 -13.41 8.58
C ALA A 13 -12.12 -12.10 8.37
N LEU A 14 -10.78 -12.17 8.28
CA LEU A 14 -9.91 -11.01 8.04
C LEU A 14 -10.24 -10.35 6.70
N ARG A 15 -10.43 -11.14 5.62
CA ARG A 15 -10.83 -10.61 4.30
C ARG A 15 -12.14 -9.82 4.37
N ARG A 16 -13.15 -10.33 5.08
CA ARG A 16 -14.42 -9.59 5.26
C ARG A 16 -14.24 -8.33 6.09
N GLU A 17 -13.51 -8.41 7.19
CA GLU A 17 -13.27 -7.30 8.10
C GLU A 17 -12.53 -6.16 7.40
N ILE A 18 -11.43 -6.47 6.72
CA ILE A 18 -10.66 -5.51 5.91
C ILE A 18 -11.54 -4.86 4.83
N ARG A 19 -12.30 -5.65 4.06
CA ARG A 19 -13.20 -5.10 3.02
C ARG A 19 -14.26 -4.15 3.58
N GLU A 20 -14.77 -4.44 4.78
CA GLU A 20 -15.72 -3.54 5.45
C GLU A 20 -15.04 -2.23 5.88
N HIS A 21 -13.80 -2.31 6.37
CA HIS A 21 -13.00 -1.11 6.68
C HIS A 21 -12.64 -0.32 5.42
N ASP A 22 -12.26 -0.98 4.32
CA ASP A 22 -12.03 -0.33 3.02
C ASP A 22 -13.27 0.44 2.56
N ARG A 23 -14.44 -0.21 2.61
CA ARG A 23 -15.73 0.40 2.24
C ARG A 23 -16.01 1.64 3.08
N ARG A 24 -15.83 1.55 4.39
CA ARG A 24 -16.04 2.67 5.33
C ARG A 24 -15.06 3.83 5.10
N TYR A 25 -13.80 3.52 4.81
CA TYR A 25 -12.76 4.51 4.57
C TYR A 25 -12.95 5.19 3.21
N TYR A 26 -13.00 4.41 2.11
CA TYR A 26 -12.99 4.94 0.75
C TYR A 26 -14.37 5.37 0.23
N SER A 27 -15.45 4.66 0.60
CA SER A 27 -16.80 4.95 0.07
C SER A 27 -17.63 5.82 1.01
N GLU A 28 -17.54 5.59 2.32
CA GLU A 28 -18.40 6.27 3.31
C GLU A 28 -17.72 7.45 4.00
N ALA A 29 -16.39 7.59 3.87
CA ALA A 29 -15.57 8.57 4.60
C ALA A 29 -15.83 8.55 6.13
N GLN A 30 -16.09 7.36 6.69
CA GLN A 30 -16.39 7.11 8.10
C GLN A 30 -15.52 5.97 8.65
N PRO A 31 -14.20 6.14 8.74
CA PRO A 31 -13.33 5.12 9.32
C PRO A 31 -13.70 4.87 10.79
N VAL A 32 -13.80 3.59 11.15
CA VAL A 32 -14.19 3.13 12.50
C VAL A 32 -13.02 2.60 13.32
N ILE A 33 -11.87 2.40 12.69
CA ILE A 33 -10.63 1.99 13.34
C ILE A 33 -9.49 2.91 12.92
N SER A 34 -8.43 2.96 13.73
CA SER A 34 -7.22 3.70 13.38
C SER A 34 -6.45 3.01 12.25
N ASP A 35 -5.67 3.75 11.48
CA ASP A 35 -4.78 3.19 10.45
C ASP A 35 -3.87 2.09 11.02
N ARG A 36 -3.38 2.29 12.25
CA ARG A 36 -2.56 1.31 12.96
C ARG A 36 -3.30 -0.01 13.23
N ASP A 37 -4.59 0.05 13.54
CA ASP A 37 -5.37 -1.16 13.78
C ASP A 37 -5.74 -1.84 12.46
N TYR A 38 -5.97 -1.07 11.41
CA TYR A 38 -6.14 -1.60 10.05
C TYR A 38 -4.87 -2.31 9.56
N ASP A 39 -3.70 -1.69 9.74
CA ASP A 39 -2.40 -2.27 9.38
C ASP A 39 -2.18 -3.63 10.06
N LYS A 40 -2.55 -3.78 11.35
CA LYS A 40 -2.46 -5.06 12.05
C LYS A 40 -3.33 -6.16 11.41
N LEU A 41 -4.52 -5.82 10.92
CA LEU A 41 -5.40 -6.79 10.25
C LEU A 41 -4.77 -7.25 8.93
N ILE A 42 -4.20 -6.31 8.16
CA ILE A 42 -3.50 -6.59 6.91
C ILE A 42 -2.27 -7.46 7.17
N ASP A 43 -1.47 -7.15 8.19
CA ASP A 43 -0.25 -7.89 8.52
C ASP A 43 -0.58 -9.31 9.02
N GLU A 44 -1.63 -9.48 9.82
CA GLU A 44 -2.12 -10.81 10.20
C GLU A 44 -2.56 -11.63 8.99
N LEU A 45 -3.28 -11.00 8.05
CA LEU A 45 -3.72 -11.67 6.82
C LEU A 45 -2.54 -12.07 5.95
N LYS A 46 -1.53 -11.20 5.77
CA LYS A 46 -0.29 -11.49 5.04
C LYS A 46 0.46 -12.66 5.66
N GLU A 47 0.61 -12.67 6.98
CA GLU A 47 1.30 -13.76 7.69
C GLU A 47 0.60 -15.10 7.44
N LEU A 48 -0.73 -15.14 7.62
CA LEU A 48 -1.51 -16.36 7.40
C LEU A 48 -1.47 -16.84 5.95
N GLU A 49 -1.54 -15.93 4.98
CA GLU A 49 -1.43 -16.26 3.55
C GLU A 49 -0.04 -16.73 3.15
N SER A 50 1.02 -16.24 3.82
CA SER A 50 2.38 -16.73 3.61
C SER A 50 2.57 -18.16 4.12
N GLN A 51 1.90 -18.50 5.23
CA GLN A 51 1.91 -19.84 5.82
C GLN A 51 0.99 -20.82 5.07
N HIS A 52 -0.02 -20.31 4.37
CA HIS A 52 -1.01 -21.07 3.59
C HIS A 52 -1.16 -20.56 2.15
N PRO A 53 -0.14 -20.71 1.28
CA PRO A 53 -0.19 -20.22 -0.10
C PRO A 53 -1.36 -20.78 -0.91
N GLU A 54 -1.84 -21.97 -0.57
CA GLU A 54 -3.02 -22.62 -1.19
C GLU A 54 -4.34 -21.89 -0.93
N LEU A 55 -4.39 -21.01 0.07
CA LEU A 55 -5.58 -20.23 0.44
C LEU A 55 -5.56 -18.81 -0.14
N VAL A 56 -4.48 -18.41 -0.82
CA VAL A 56 -4.37 -17.08 -1.46
C VAL A 56 -5.30 -17.01 -2.67
N THR A 57 -6.13 -15.98 -2.71
CA THR A 57 -7.04 -15.71 -3.82
C THR A 57 -6.70 -14.38 -4.49
N GLN A 58 -6.95 -14.26 -5.79
CA GLN A 58 -6.66 -13.02 -6.55
C GLN A 58 -7.43 -11.80 -6.02
N ASP A 59 -8.58 -12.02 -5.38
CA ASP A 59 -9.42 -10.96 -4.82
C ASP A 59 -9.11 -10.66 -3.33
N SER A 60 -8.06 -11.28 -2.76
CA SER A 60 -7.64 -11.00 -1.40
C SER A 60 -7.15 -9.55 -1.25
N PRO A 61 -7.48 -8.84 -0.16
CA PRO A 61 -7.00 -7.48 0.09
C PRO A 61 -5.47 -7.33 0.02
N THR A 62 -4.71 -8.36 0.36
CA THR A 62 -3.23 -8.37 0.27
C THR A 62 -2.71 -8.38 -1.17
N GLN A 63 -3.54 -8.79 -2.13
CA GLN A 63 -3.20 -8.83 -3.56
C GLN A 63 -3.63 -7.56 -4.28
N ARG A 64 -4.44 -6.70 -3.64
CA ARG A 64 -4.87 -5.42 -4.21
C ARG A 64 -3.74 -4.40 -4.06
N ILE A 65 -3.20 -3.96 -5.18
CA ILE A 65 -2.32 -2.79 -5.23
C ILE A 65 -3.14 -1.65 -5.85
N GLY A 66 -3.72 -0.80 -5.00
CA GLY A 66 -4.62 0.29 -5.42
C GLY A 66 -6.07 -0.15 -5.59
N ASP A 67 -6.98 0.84 -5.60
CA ASP A 67 -8.41 0.63 -5.82
C ASP A 67 -8.71 0.05 -7.20
N ALA A 68 -9.85 -0.63 -7.33
CA ALA A 68 -10.28 -1.24 -8.59
C ALA A 68 -10.40 -0.19 -9.71
N PRO A 69 -10.03 -0.53 -10.97
CA PRO A 69 -10.08 0.40 -12.09
C PRO A 69 -11.49 0.99 -12.27
N VAL A 70 -11.57 2.30 -12.44
CA VAL A 70 -12.85 2.95 -12.77
C VAL A 70 -13.23 2.52 -14.21
N PRO A 71 -14.42 1.93 -14.46
CA PRO A 71 -14.75 1.30 -15.75
C PRO A 71 -14.70 2.21 -17.00
N HIS A 72 -14.52 3.52 -16.82
CA HIS A 72 -14.52 4.52 -17.88
C HIS A 72 -13.16 5.20 -18.10
N LEU A 73 -12.14 4.84 -17.31
CA LEU A 73 -10.80 5.42 -17.44
C LEU A 73 -9.87 4.47 -18.20
N GLU A 74 -8.99 5.03 -19.01
CA GLU A 74 -8.04 4.23 -19.79
C GLU A 74 -6.87 3.81 -18.89
N GLN A 75 -6.53 2.52 -18.88
CA GLN A 75 -5.38 2.03 -18.14
C GLN A 75 -4.10 2.34 -18.91
N VAL A 76 -3.27 3.22 -18.36
CA VAL A 76 -2.02 3.66 -18.98
C VAL A 76 -0.84 3.27 -18.11
N ALA A 77 0.17 2.65 -18.71
CA ALA A 77 1.43 2.36 -18.04
C ALA A 77 2.17 3.66 -17.69
N HIS A 78 2.67 3.74 -16.46
CA HIS A 78 3.54 4.84 -16.03
C HIS A 78 4.87 4.78 -16.80
N ARG A 79 5.42 5.95 -17.18
CA ARG A 79 6.75 6.07 -17.80
C ARG A 79 7.84 5.50 -16.88
N GLU A 80 7.70 5.76 -15.59
CA GLU A 80 8.55 5.25 -14.53
C GLU A 80 7.66 4.69 -13.40
N PRO A 81 7.99 3.55 -12.78
CA PRO A 81 7.20 3.00 -11.69
C PRO A 81 7.05 3.99 -10.52
N MET A 82 5.81 4.24 -10.09
CA MET A 82 5.53 5.03 -8.89
C MET A 82 5.72 4.17 -7.64
N LEU A 83 6.82 4.40 -6.93
CA LEU A 83 7.21 3.65 -5.75
C LEU A 83 6.32 3.96 -4.54
N SER A 84 6.20 3.01 -3.62
CA SER A 84 5.73 3.24 -2.26
C SER A 84 6.92 3.50 -1.32
N ILE A 85 6.64 4.05 -0.15
CA ILE A 85 7.63 4.28 0.90
C ILE A 85 7.30 3.36 2.08
N ASP A 86 8.32 2.73 2.67
CA ASP A 86 8.17 1.96 3.90
C ASP A 86 7.74 2.87 5.07
N ASN A 87 6.91 2.36 5.98
CA ASN A 87 6.45 3.09 7.15
C ASN A 87 7.16 2.64 8.43
N THR A 88 7.07 3.46 9.48
CA THR A 88 7.39 3.05 10.85
C THR A 88 6.59 3.92 11.82
N TYR A 89 6.23 3.33 12.96
CA TYR A 89 5.60 4.03 14.08
C TYR A 89 6.54 4.09 15.30
N ASN A 90 7.80 3.68 15.14
CA ASN A 90 8.75 3.49 16.24
C ASN A 90 10.03 4.29 16.00
N GLU A 91 10.35 5.19 16.92
CA GLU A 91 11.58 5.98 16.88
C GLU A 91 12.83 5.09 16.80
N ALA A 92 12.84 3.93 17.47
CA ALA A 92 13.99 3.02 17.45
C ALA A 92 14.22 2.40 16.06
N GLU A 93 13.15 2.14 15.29
CA GLU A 93 13.26 1.67 13.91
C GLU A 93 13.75 2.77 12.98
N LEU A 94 13.27 3.99 13.16
CA LEU A 94 13.79 5.16 12.42
C LEU A 94 15.29 5.37 12.70
N ARG A 95 15.73 5.24 13.95
CA ARG A 95 17.16 5.30 14.31
C ARG A 95 17.98 4.20 13.64
N LYS A 96 17.46 2.96 13.57
CA LYS A 96 18.11 1.86 12.85
C LYS A 96 18.21 2.14 11.36
N TYR A 97 17.17 2.74 10.77
CA TYR A 97 17.18 3.16 9.37
C TYR A 97 18.30 4.18 9.11
N VAL A 98 18.43 5.21 9.94
CA VAL A 98 19.52 6.20 9.85
C VAL A 98 20.90 5.52 9.96
N GLN A 99 21.09 4.66 10.96
CA GLN A 99 22.35 3.91 11.12
C GLN A 99 22.69 3.02 9.93
N ARG A 100 21.68 2.47 9.24
CA ARG A 100 21.87 1.68 8.02
C ARG A 100 22.36 2.55 6.87
N ILE A 101 21.79 3.74 6.71
CA ILE A 101 22.20 4.71 5.69
C ILE A 101 23.63 5.20 5.95
N ASP A 102 23.97 5.56 7.19
CA ASP A 102 25.34 5.99 7.55
C ASP A 102 26.40 4.94 7.20
N LYS A 103 26.08 3.66 7.42
CA LYS A 103 26.97 2.54 7.05
C LYS A 103 27.10 2.36 5.53
N LEU A 104 26.00 2.54 4.80
CA LEU A 104 25.98 2.40 3.33
C LEU A 104 26.74 3.52 2.64
N LEU A 105 26.78 4.71 3.25
CA LEU A 105 27.47 5.89 2.74
C LEU A 105 28.86 6.08 3.38
N GLU A 106 29.37 5.07 4.09
CA GLU A 106 30.73 5.07 4.67
C GLU A 106 31.06 6.31 5.53
N GLY A 107 30.05 6.87 6.21
CA GLY A 107 30.21 8.03 7.09
C GLY A 107 30.22 9.39 6.37
N GLU A 108 29.84 9.46 5.09
CA GLU A 108 29.54 10.73 4.44
C GLU A 108 28.40 11.47 5.16
N ALA A 109 28.47 12.80 5.18
CA ALA A 109 27.44 13.62 5.80
C ALA A 109 26.14 13.56 5.00
N VAL A 110 25.05 13.16 5.65
CA VAL A 110 23.71 13.06 5.04
C VAL A 110 22.86 14.23 5.47
N GLU A 111 22.30 14.95 4.50
CA GLU A 111 21.25 15.93 4.73
C GLU A 111 19.88 15.30 4.48
N TRP A 112 18.93 15.58 5.38
CA TRP A 112 17.59 15.02 5.33
C TRP A 112 16.57 16.08 4.97
N VAL A 113 15.73 15.78 3.98
CA VAL A 113 14.52 16.55 3.69
C VAL A 113 13.35 15.87 4.39
N VAL A 114 12.63 16.62 5.23
CA VAL A 114 11.47 16.12 5.97
C VAL A 114 10.23 16.82 5.45
N GLU A 115 9.31 16.04 4.91
CA GLU A 115 8.04 16.51 4.36
C GLU A 115 6.86 15.89 5.12
N LEU A 116 5.74 16.61 5.17
CA LEU A 116 4.51 16.05 5.70
C LEU A 116 3.97 15.00 4.73
N LYS A 117 3.68 13.80 5.23
CA LYS A 117 2.97 12.79 4.45
C LYS A 117 1.53 13.23 4.26
N ILE A 118 1.21 13.69 3.04
CA ILE A 118 -0.17 14.03 2.67
C ILE A 118 -0.96 12.74 2.53
N ASP A 119 -2.06 12.64 3.27
CA ASP A 119 -2.98 11.51 3.16
C ASP A 119 -3.99 11.80 2.06
N GLY A 120 -3.74 11.25 0.88
CA GLY A 120 -4.51 11.52 -0.32
C GLY A 120 -4.14 10.58 -1.46
N VAL A 121 -4.51 10.95 -2.68
CA VAL A 121 -4.27 10.13 -3.87
C VAL A 121 -2.99 10.57 -4.56
N ALA A 122 -2.08 9.62 -4.80
CA ALA A 122 -0.88 9.86 -5.60
C ALA A 122 -1.24 9.94 -7.10
N VAL A 123 -0.68 10.94 -7.78
CA VAL A 123 -0.91 11.21 -9.21
C VAL A 123 0.40 11.41 -9.97
N SER A 124 0.40 11.10 -11.27
CA SER A 124 1.49 11.34 -12.20
C SER A 124 1.04 12.32 -13.28
N LEU A 125 1.75 13.43 -13.45
CA LEU A 125 1.39 14.46 -14.44
C LEU A 125 2.47 14.52 -15.52
N TRP A 126 2.08 14.31 -16.78
CA TRP A 126 3.02 14.35 -17.89
C TRP A 126 2.92 15.69 -18.60
N TYR A 127 4.07 16.32 -18.79
CA TYR A 127 4.19 17.57 -19.52
C TYR A 127 5.05 17.37 -20.76
N GLU A 128 4.61 17.92 -21.89
CA GLU A 128 5.37 17.97 -23.14
C GLU A 128 5.44 19.42 -23.62
N HIS A 129 6.65 19.90 -23.89
CA HIS A 129 6.90 21.31 -24.25
C HIS A 129 6.28 22.32 -23.26
N GLY A 130 6.22 21.95 -21.97
CA GLY A 130 5.65 22.79 -20.91
C GLY A 130 4.11 22.74 -20.80
N LEU A 131 3.44 21.95 -21.64
CA LEU A 131 1.99 21.78 -21.60
C LEU A 131 1.63 20.46 -20.92
N LEU A 132 0.64 20.48 -20.03
CA LEU A 132 0.09 19.27 -19.42
C LEU A 132 -0.64 18.46 -20.51
N VAL A 133 -0.17 17.23 -20.75
CA VAL A 133 -0.76 16.35 -21.77
C VAL A 133 -1.52 15.17 -21.17
N ARG A 134 -1.25 14.81 -19.91
CA ARG A 134 -1.87 13.65 -19.25
C ARG A 134 -1.76 13.72 -17.73
N GLY A 135 -2.78 13.22 -17.03
CA GLY A 135 -2.77 13.04 -15.58
C GLY A 135 -3.24 11.63 -15.24
N LEU A 136 -2.41 10.85 -14.56
CA LEU A 136 -2.69 9.46 -14.21
C LEU A 136 -2.84 9.31 -12.70
N THR A 137 -3.76 8.44 -12.27
CA THR A 137 -3.75 7.93 -10.89
C THR A 137 -2.53 7.04 -10.68
N ARG A 138 -2.13 6.79 -9.43
CA ARG A 138 -1.07 5.82 -9.14
C ARG A 138 -1.42 4.40 -9.60
N GLY A 139 -2.68 3.99 -9.44
CA GLY A 139 -3.11 2.61 -9.62
C GLY A 139 -2.23 1.62 -8.85
N ASN A 140 -1.69 0.62 -9.54
CA ASN A 140 -0.79 -0.37 -8.93
C ASN A 140 0.70 0.06 -8.88
N GLY A 141 0.98 1.32 -9.21
CA GLY A 141 2.34 1.87 -9.29
C GLY A 141 3.06 1.59 -10.62
N ARG A 142 2.55 0.68 -11.45
CA ARG A 142 3.04 0.44 -12.83
C ARG A 142 2.06 0.89 -13.89
N VAL A 143 0.77 0.80 -13.58
CA VAL A 143 -0.35 1.20 -14.44
C VAL A 143 -1.30 2.04 -13.59
N GLY A 144 -1.69 3.18 -14.14
CA GLY A 144 -2.66 4.11 -13.57
C GLY A 144 -3.86 4.30 -14.50
N ASP A 145 -4.88 4.98 -14.00
CA ASP A 145 -6.05 5.39 -14.77
C ASP A 145 -5.85 6.82 -15.30
N ASP A 146 -6.04 7.03 -16.61
CA ASP A 146 -6.09 8.33 -17.33
C ASP A 146 -7.51 8.91 -17.34
#